data_AF-A0A7W1NQN7-F1
#
_entry.id   AF-A0A7W1NQN7-F1
#
_cell.length_a   1.000
_cell.length_b   1.000
_cell.length_c   1.000
_cell.angle_alpha   90.00
_cell.angle_beta   90.00
_cell.angle_gamma   90.00
#
_symmetry.space_group_name_H-M   'P 1'
#
loop_
_entity.id
_entity.type
_entity.pdbx_description
1 polymer ?
#
loop_
_entity_poly.entity_id
_entity_poly.type
_entity_poly.pdbx_seq_one_letter_code
_entity_poly.pdbx_strand_id
1 'polypeptide(L)'
;MKNWSDQLDPWLSVAARPGKNKQRHFDDEDLRVFSLAQEILGKGGKYDEVKAALANGSRGELPETSLTLVPSAVSGQVLALRDTVQMMGAEIKRLQSALDEQRGRDRLLEEKLVAAESKIEKLNREIGRLETGKGSE
;
A
#
# COMPACT_ATOMS: atom_id res chain seq x y z
N MET A 1 -2.66 -2.19 -34.15
CA MET A 1 -2.08 -1.62 -32.91
C MET A 1 -1.24 -0.41 -33.32
N LYS A 2 -1.55 0.80 -32.83
CA LYS A 2 -0.81 2.01 -33.22
C LYS A 2 0.61 1.92 -32.66
N ASN A 3 1.63 1.78 -33.52
CA ASN A 3 3.00 1.52 -33.10
C ASN A 3 3.74 2.82 -32.71
N TRP A 4 3.18 3.56 -31.74
CA TRP A 4 3.69 4.87 -31.32
C TRP A 4 5.07 4.78 -30.70
N SER A 5 5.32 3.71 -29.95
CA SER A 5 6.58 3.46 -29.26
C SER A 5 7.76 3.33 -30.23
N ASP A 6 7.55 2.78 -31.42
CA ASP A 6 8.61 2.66 -32.44
C ASP A 6 8.77 3.94 -33.26
N GLN A 7 7.69 4.69 -33.49
CA GLN A 7 7.73 5.94 -34.28
C GLN A 7 8.31 7.12 -33.49
N LEU A 8 8.13 7.12 -32.17
CA LEU A 8 8.57 8.18 -31.27
C LEU A 8 9.81 7.77 -30.47
N ASP A 9 10.40 6.61 -30.79
CA ASP A 9 11.57 6.05 -30.12
C ASP A 9 12.60 7.13 -29.77
N PRO A 10 13.07 8.00 -30.71
CA PRO A 10 14.10 9.01 -30.42
C PRO A 10 13.83 9.97 -29.26
N TRP A 11 12.57 10.19 -28.89
CA TRP A 11 12.16 11.12 -27.84
C TRP A 11 11.75 10.42 -26.53
N LEU A 12 11.81 9.09 -26.48
CA LEU A 12 11.48 8.31 -25.29
C LEU A 12 12.72 8.03 -24.42
N SER A 13 12.51 7.81 -23.13
CA SER A 13 13.51 7.42 -22.14
C SER A 13 14.19 6.11 -22.49
N VAL A 14 15.38 5.87 -21.92
CA VAL A 14 16.11 4.61 -22.13
C VAL A 14 15.32 3.41 -21.58
N ALA A 15 14.55 3.60 -20.51
CA ALA A 15 13.71 2.57 -19.91
C ALA A 15 12.50 2.21 -20.81
N ALA A 16 12.04 3.15 -21.63
CA ALA A 16 11.00 2.95 -22.64
C ALA A 16 11.53 2.26 -23.91
N ARG A 17 12.85 2.13 -24.06
CA ARG A 17 13.56 1.44 -25.15
C ARG A 17 14.33 0.21 -24.68
N PRO A 18 13.67 -0.74 -24.00
CA PRO A 18 14.35 -1.94 -23.56
C PRO A 18 14.79 -2.77 -24.77
N GLY A 19 15.97 -3.39 -24.67
CA GLY A 19 16.42 -4.36 -25.68
C GLY A 19 15.46 -5.55 -25.82
N LYS A 20 15.76 -6.45 -26.78
CA LYS A 20 14.91 -7.63 -27.07
C LYS A 20 14.58 -8.42 -25.78
N ASN A 21 13.33 -8.85 -25.65
CA ASN A 21 12.76 -9.64 -24.54
C ASN A 21 12.71 -8.93 -23.15
N LYS A 22 12.66 -7.61 -23.12
CA LYS A 22 12.43 -6.85 -21.89
C LYS A 22 11.19 -5.96 -22.01
N GLN A 23 10.50 -5.77 -20.90
CA GLN A 23 9.27 -4.98 -20.84
C GLN A 23 9.58 -3.48 -20.89
N ARG A 24 8.78 -2.71 -21.65
CA ARG A 24 8.91 -1.24 -21.73
C ARG A 24 8.38 -0.62 -20.45
N HIS A 25 9.17 0.29 -19.87
CA HIS A 25 8.75 1.11 -18.75
C HIS A 25 8.75 2.56 -19.21
N PHE A 26 7.60 3.23 -19.09
CA PHE A 26 7.44 4.62 -19.48
C PHE A 26 7.42 5.49 -18.22
N ASP A 27 8.21 6.55 -18.22
CA ASP A 27 8.22 7.58 -17.17
C ASP A 27 7.28 8.75 -17.53
N ASP A 28 7.20 9.75 -16.65
CA ASP A 28 6.34 10.91 -16.86
C ASP A 28 6.72 11.71 -18.12
N GLU A 29 7.99 11.72 -18.51
CA GLU A 29 8.43 12.42 -19.72
C GLU A 29 7.97 11.66 -20.98
N ASP A 30 8.04 10.33 -20.97
CA ASP A 30 7.48 9.48 -22.01
C ASP A 30 5.96 9.69 -22.18
N LEU A 31 5.24 9.85 -21.06
CA LEU A 31 3.81 10.10 -21.09
C LEU A 31 3.50 11.48 -21.69
N ARG A 32 4.33 12.51 -21.44
CA ARG A 32 4.19 13.84 -22.07
C ARG A 32 4.39 13.79 -23.58
N VAL A 33 5.31 12.95 -24.05
CA VAL A 33 5.52 12.68 -25.48
C VAL A 33 4.27 12.05 -26.11
N PHE A 34 3.66 11.07 -25.44
CA PHE A 34 2.43 10.44 -25.93
C PHE A 34 1.21 11.36 -25.85
N SER A 35 1.12 12.21 -24.83
CA SER A 35 0.04 13.21 -24.70
C SER A 35 0.04 14.17 -25.90
N LEU A 36 1.22 14.69 -26.27
CA LEU A 36 1.36 15.54 -27.46
C LEU A 36 1.01 14.81 -28.76
N ALA A 37 1.49 13.56 -28.90
CA ALA A 37 1.18 12.73 -30.07
C ALA A 37 -0.33 12.49 -30.19
N GLN A 38 -1.00 12.22 -29.08
CA GLN A 38 -2.45 12.03 -29.03
C GLN A 38 -3.20 13.30 -29.42
N GLU A 39 -2.75 14.47 -28.95
CA GLU A 39 -3.37 15.75 -29.28
C GLU A 39 -3.30 16.04 -30.78
N ILE A 40 -2.11 15.96 -31.38
CA ILE A 40 -1.87 16.28 -32.78
C ILE A 40 -2.57 15.25 -33.69
N LEU A 41 -2.38 13.96 -33.42
CA LEU A 41 -3.02 12.90 -34.22
C LEU A 41 -4.54 12.87 -34.03
N GLY A 42 -5.04 13.24 -32.84
CA GLY A 42 -6.47 13.36 -32.54
C GLY A 42 -7.14 14.49 -33.33
N LYS A 43 -6.40 15.56 -33.63
CA LYS A 43 -6.83 16.67 -34.50
C LYS A 43 -6.68 16.36 -36.00
N GLY A 44 -6.27 15.14 -36.37
CA GLY A 44 -6.07 14.72 -37.76
C GLY A 44 -4.67 15.03 -38.32
N GLY A 45 -3.74 15.48 -37.48
CA GLY A 45 -2.34 15.71 -37.86
C GLY A 45 -1.58 14.42 -38.18
N LYS A 46 -0.35 14.58 -38.69
CA LYS A 46 0.54 13.46 -39.07
C LYS A 46 1.67 13.24 -38.06
N TYR A 47 2.29 12.07 -38.09
CA TYR A 47 3.45 11.78 -37.24
C TYR A 47 4.62 12.73 -37.47
N ASP A 48 4.81 13.22 -38.70
CA ASP A 48 5.89 14.16 -38.99
C ASP A 48 5.69 15.50 -38.25
N GLU A 49 4.44 15.93 -38.06
CA GLU A 49 4.11 17.11 -37.27
C GLU A 49 4.36 16.88 -35.77
N VAL A 50 4.07 15.68 -35.27
CA VAL A 50 4.44 15.26 -33.90
C VAL A 50 5.96 15.30 -33.71
N LYS A 51 6.72 14.72 -34.65
CA LYS A 51 8.18 14.69 -34.61
C LYS A 51 8.77 16.11 -34.67
N ALA A 52 8.21 16.98 -35.52
CA ALA A 52 8.62 18.37 -35.60
C ALA A 52 8.35 19.12 -34.29
N ALA A 53 7.17 18.94 -33.68
CA ALA A 53 6.85 19.54 -32.38
C ALA A 53 7.78 19.04 -31.26
N LEU A 54 8.04 17.74 -31.21
CA LEU A 54 8.95 17.14 -30.23
C LEU A 54 10.40 17.60 -30.42
N ALA A 55 10.86 17.77 -31.66
CA ALA A 55 12.18 18.30 -32.00
C ALA A 55 12.35 19.77 -31.59
N ASN A 56 11.27 20.55 -31.66
CA ASN A 56 11.21 21.93 -31.17
C ASN A 56 11.10 22.02 -29.62
N GLY A 57 11.14 20.89 -28.92
CA GLY A 57 11.05 20.84 -27.46
C GLY A 57 9.61 20.92 -26.92
N SER A 58 8.59 20.93 -27.77
CA SER A 58 7.21 20.86 -27.31
C SER A 58 6.94 19.51 -26.64
N ARG A 59 6.16 19.53 -25.57
CA ARG A 59 5.71 18.37 -24.81
C ARG A 59 4.25 18.57 -24.44
N GLY A 60 3.52 17.47 -24.32
CA GLY A 60 2.12 17.51 -23.92
C GLY A 60 2.00 17.76 -22.43
N GLU A 61 0.84 18.27 -22.01
CA GLU A 61 0.53 18.35 -20.59
C GLU A 61 -0.03 17.02 -20.11
N LEU A 62 0.44 16.57 -18.94
CA LEU A 62 -0.16 15.45 -18.25
C LEU A 62 -1.27 15.97 -17.35
N PRO A 63 -2.47 15.35 -17.37
CA PRO A 63 -3.44 15.60 -16.33
C PRO A 63 -2.80 15.31 -14.97
N GLU A 64 -2.93 16.22 -14.00
CA GLU A 64 -2.43 16.00 -12.63
C GLU A 64 -2.97 14.70 -12.01
N THR A 65 -4.12 14.23 -12.50
CA THR A 65 -4.67 12.90 -12.26
C THR A 65 -4.24 11.92 -13.35
N SER A 66 -2.98 11.47 -13.28
CA SER A 66 -2.43 10.37 -14.10
C SER A 66 -2.98 8.99 -13.70
N LEU A 67 -4.28 8.88 -13.45
CA LEU A 67 -5.01 7.63 -13.17
C LEU A 67 -5.93 7.22 -14.33
N THR A 68 -6.13 8.09 -15.32
CA THR A 68 -7.16 7.90 -16.36
C THR A 68 -6.64 7.19 -17.62
N LEU A 69 -5.32 6.96 -17.73
CA LEU A 69 -4.68 6.26 -18.87
C LEU A 69 -4.39 4.78 -18.58
N VAL A 70 -5.13 4.19 -17.63
CA VAL A 70 -5.12 2.76 -17.39
C VAL A 70 -6.03 2.09 -18.44
N PRO A 71 -5.56 1.12 -19.25
CA PRO A 71 -6.42 0.38 -20.18
C PRO A 71 -7.65 -0.17 -19.43
N SER A 72 -8.85 -0.16 -20.03
CA SER A 72 -10.09 -0.47 -19.29
C SER A 72 -10.08 -1.83 -18.56
N ALA A 73 -9.30 -2.80 -19.07
CA ALA A 73 -9.07 -4.09 -18.42
C ALA A 73 -8.23 -3.99 -17.12
N VAL A 74 -7.27 -3.06 -17.08
CA VAL A 74 -6.43 -2.78 -15.91
C VAL A 74 -7.21 -1.92 -14.90
N SER A 75 -8.16 -1.08 -15.34
CA SER A 75 -9.01 -0.31 -14.42
C SER A 75 -9.85 -1.19 -13.50
N GLY A 76 -10.40 -2.31 -14.00
CA GLY A 76 -11.14 -3.26 -13.18
C GLY A 76 -10.26 -3.96 -12.12
N GLN A 77 -9.05 -4.37 -12.51
CA GLN A 77 -8.09 -5.00 -11.58
C GLN A 77 -7.57 -4.00 -10.54
N VAL A 78 -7.31 -2.75 -10.94
CA VAL A 78 -6.88 -1.69 -10.02
C VAL A 78 -7.98 -1.34 -9.01
N LEU A 79 -9.24 -1.29 -9.44
CA LEU A 79 -10.38 -1.11 -8.54
C LEU A 79 -10.53 -2.28 -7.56
N ALA A 80 -10.46 -3.53 -8.06
CA ALA A 80 -10.53 -4.71 -7.20
C ALA A 80 -9.37 -4.79 -6.19
N LEU A 81 -8.16 -4.41 -6.61
CA LEU A 81 -7.00 -4.32 -5.72
C LEU A 81 -7.17 -3.21 -4.68
N ARG A 82 -7.71 -2.05 -5.08
CA ARG A 82 -8.02 -0.96 -4.15
C ARG A 82 -9.02 -1.40 -3.09
N ASP A 83 -10.10 -2.07 -3.49
CA ASP A 83 -11.12 -2.57 -2.56
C ASP A 83 -10.52 -3.63 -1.62
N THR A 84 -9.65 -4.51 -2.15
CA THR A 84 -8.92 -5.49 -1.34
C THR A 84 -8.03 -4.81 -0.31
N VAL A 85 -7.25 -3.79 -0.71
CA VAL A 85 -6.40 -3.02 0.21
C VAL A 85 -7.23 -2.32 1.27
N GLN A 86 -8.40 -1.77 0.92
CA GLN A 86 -9.31 -1.15 1.89
C GLN A 86 -9.87 -2.16 2.89
N MET A 87 -10.32 -3.33 2.42
CA MET A 87 -10.79 -4.42 3.29
C MET A 87 -9.68 -4.92 4.21
N MET A 88 -8.47 -5.14 3.69
CA MET A 88 -7.31 -5.54 4.49
C MET A 88 -6.95 -4.48 5.53
N GLY A 89 -7.03 -3.19 5.17
CA GLY A 89 -6.81 -2.09 6.11
C GLY A 89 -7.83 -2.05 7.24
N ALA A 90 -9.11 -2.34 6.94
CA ALA A 90 -10.15 -2.45 7.96
C ALA A 90 -9.92 -3.66 8.89
N GLU A 91 -9.52 -4.80 8.33
CA GLU A 91 -9.24 -6.01 9.09
C GLU A 91 -8.01 -5.86 10.00
N ILE A 92 -6.95 -5.20 9.53
CA ILE A 92 -5.78 -4.86 10.34
C ILE A 92 -6.21 -4.03 11.56
N LYS A 93 -7.03 -3.00 11.35
CA LYS A 93 -7.54 -2.18 12.47
C LYS A 93 -8.36 -3.01 13.45
N ARG A 94 -9.23 -3.89 12.97
CA ARG A 94 -10.04 -4.78 13.81
C ARG A 94 -9.17 -5.71 14.65
N LEU A 95 -8.16 -6.33 14.03
CA LEU A 95 -7.23 -7.23 14.72
C LEU A 95 -6.35 -6.49 15.73
N GLN A 96 -5.91 -5.26 15.42
CA GLN A 96 -5.18 -4.42 16.37
C GLN A 96 -6.04 -4.10 17.61
N SER A 97 -7.30 -3.70 17.42
CA SER A 97 -8.21 -3.44 18.55
C SER A 97 -8.46 -4.69 19.40
N ALA A 98 -8.65 -5.86 18.76
CA ALA A 98 -8.82 -7.12 19.48
C ALA A 98 -7.56 -7.51 20.29
N LEU A 99 -6.38 -7.29 19.72
CA LEU A 99 -5.11 -7.56 20.41
C LEU A 99 -4.91 -6.64 21.62
N ASP A 100 -5.25 -5.36 21.49
CA ASP A 100 -5.15 -4.40 22.60
C ASP A 100 -6.13 -4.73 23.72
N GLU A 101 -7.36 -5.14 23.38
CA GLU A 101 -8.34 -5.62 24.37
C GLU A 101 -7.84 -6.87 25.10
N GLN A 102 -7.31 -7.85 24.37
CA GLN A 102 -6.78 -9.08 24.95
C GLN A 102 -5.61 -8.79 25.90
N ARG A 103 -4.67 -7.92 25.49
CA ARG A 103 -3.57 -7.47 26.36
C ARG A 103 -4.07 -6.78 27.63
N GLY A 104 -5.14 -6.00 27.52
CA GLY A 104 -5.79 -5.39 28.69
C GLY A 104 -6.34 -6.43 29.66
N ARG A 105 -7.01 -7.47 29.13
CA ARG A 105 -7.52 -8.59 29.94
C ARG A 105 -6.40 -9.37 30.62
N ASP A 106 -5.32 -9.65 29.90
CA ASP A 106 -4.17 -10.40 30.42
C ASP A 106 -3.52 -9.66 31.60
N ARG A 107 -3.31 -8.34 31.48
CA ARG A 107 -2.80 -7.50 32.59
C ARG A 107 -3.70 -7.55 33.81
N LEU A 108 -5.01 -7.44 33.63
CA LEU A 108 -5.96 -7.49 34.74
C LEU A 108 -5.96 -8.86 35.43
N LEU A 109 -5.83 -9.95 34.66
CA LEU A 109 -5.73 -11.29 35.20
C LEU A 109 -4.43 -11.48 35.99
N GLU A 110 -3.31 -10.95 35.48
CA GLU A 110 -2.02 -10.99 36.16
C GLU A 110 -2.07 -10.21 37.49
N GLU A 111 -2.64 -9.01 37.52
CA GLU A 111 -2.85 -8.25 38.75
C GLU A 111 -3.70 -9.01 39.77
N LYS A 112 -4.80 -9.64 39.32
CA LYS A 112 -5.66 -10.46 40.17
C LYS A 112 -4.94 -11.70 40.71
N LEU A 113 -4.10 -12.33 39.89
CA LEU A 113 -3.32 -13.49 40.29
C LEU A 113 -2.34 -13.11 41.41
N VAL A 114 -1.57 -12.04 41.23
CA VAL A 114 -0.63 -11.53 42.24
C VAL A 114 -1.37 -11.18 43.55
N ALA A 115 -2.52 -10.53 43.45
CA ALA A 115 -3.32 -10.18 44.64
C ALA A 115 -3.84 -11.43 45.37
N ALA A 116 -4.29 -12.45 44.63
CA ALA A 116 -4.74 -13.71 45.20
C ALA A 116 -3.59 -14.49 45.87
N GLU A 117 -2.43 -14.57 45.23
CA GLU A 117 -1.23 -15.20 45.77
C GLU A 117 -0.78 -14.53 47.07
N SER A 118 -0.74 -13.19 47.11
CA SER A 118 -0.42 -12.46 48.33
C SER A 118 -1.42 -12.72 49.46
N LYS A 119 -2.71 -12.88 49.14
CA LYS A 119 -3.73 -13.23 50.13
C LYS A 119 -3.56 -14.65 50.66
N ILE A 120 -3.25 -15.61 49.78
CA ILE A 120 -2.95 -17.00 50.18
C ILE A 120 -1.75 -17.02 51.12
N GLU A 121 -0.69 -16.29 50.79
CA GLU A 121 0.51 -16.23 51.64
C GLU A 121 0.20 -15.65 53.03
N LYS A 122 -0.59 -14.58 53.11
CA LYS A 122 -1.03 -14.01 54.39
C LYS A 122 -1.82 -15.01 55.23
N LEU A 123 -2.79 -15.69 54.61
CA LEU A 123 -3.62 -16.69 55.28
C LEU A 123 -2.78 -17.88 55.77
N ASN A 124 -1.84 -18.38 54.95
CA ASN A 124 -0.94 -19.47 55.35
C ASN A 124 -0.07 -19.09 56.56
N ARG A 125 0.43 -17.84 56.61
CA ARG A 125 1.18 -17.35 57.78
C ARG A 125 0.30 -17.27 59.03
N GLU A 126 -0.96 -16.85 58.89
CA GLU A 126 -1.91 -16.78 60.00
C GLU A 126 -2.29 -18.16 60.52
N ILE A 127 -2.57 -19.11 59.62
CA ILE A 127 -2.81 -20.52 59.97
C ILE A 127 -1.62 -21.08 60.74
N GLY A 128 -0.39 -20.90 60.24
CA GLY A 128 0.81 -21.38 60.92
C GLY A 128 0.96 -20.82 62.35
N ARG A 129 0.65 -19.53 62.56
CA ARG A 129 0.64 -18.95 63.92
C ARG A 129 -0.41 -19.61 64.82
N LEU A 130 -1.63 -19.79 64.33
CA LEU A 130 -2.72 -20.39 65.09
C LEU A 130 -2.44 -21.86 65.45
N GLU A 131 -1.83 -22.62 64.54
CA GLU A 131 -1.44 -24.01 64.77
C GLU A 131 -0.33 -24.12 65.84
N THR A 132 0.70 -23.27 65.77
CA THR A 132 1.74 -23.23 66.83
C THR A 132 1.21 -22.77 68.18
N GLY A 133 0.22 -21.88 68.20
CA GLY A 133 -0.43 -21.41 69.43
C GLY A 133 -1.29 -22.47 70.11
N LYS A 134 -1.93 -23.37 69.36
CA LYS A 134 -2.75 -24.47 69.90
C LYS A 134 -1.96 -25.68 70.40
N GLY A 135 -0.72 -25.85 69.96
CA GLY A 135 0.16 -26.95 70.42
C GLY A 135 0.94 -26.64 71.70
N SER A 136 0.75 -25.45 72.28
CA SER A 136 1.52 -24.95 73.43
C SER A 136 0.69 -24.82 74.72
N GLU A 137 -0.57 -25.27 74.72
CA GLU A 137 -1.46 -25.42 75.88
C GLU A 137 -1.64 -26.91 76.23
#